data_AF-A0A938QEN3-F1
#
_entry.id   AF-A0A938QEN3-F1
#
_cell.length_a   1.000
_cell.length_b   1.000
_cell.length_c   1.000
_cell.angle_alpha   90.00
_cell.angle_beta   90.00
_cell.angle_gamma   90.00
#
_symmetry.space_group_name_H-M   'P 1'
#
loop_
_entity.id
_entity.type
_entity.pdbx_description
1 polymer ?
#
loop_
_entity_poly.entity_id
_entity_poly.type
_entity_poly.pdbx_seq_one_letter_code
_entity_poly.pdbx_strand_id
1 'polypeptide(L)'
;MASLLFSRTWRVAVLVLVALLTAGTYLRFVGWQHPLAKYIGAYKHRVNTLGEYIRYQLNPKRFYDEHNATALSVDCERIRDELVKLTQSIISPELSTSSETVVWREGRTLHLGDRGVTGSEAFAAWKNQISKLATTQHSREAGHYGTLLQSLFASVTIHGGNAGEDFSVATKKDGELEVCG
;
A
#
# COMPACT_ATOMS: atom_id res chain seq x y z
N MET A 1 -62.17 0.16 21.96
CA MET A 1 -61.21 -0.97 21.90
C MET A 1 -60.21 -0.91 20.74
N ALA A 2 -60.35 -0.02 19.74
CA ALA A 2 -59.40 0.08 18.62
C ALA A 2 -58.11 0.86 18.92
N SER A 3 -58.10 1.74 19.93
CA SER A 3 -56.97 2.62 20.27
C SER A 3 -55.83 1.93 21.04
N LEU A 4 -56.09 0.80 21.70
CA LEU A 4 -55.07 0.03 22.44
C LEU A 4 -54.29 -0.93 21.54
N LEU A 5 -54.87 -1.36 20.42
CA LEU A 5 -54.21 -2.24 19.45
C LEU A 5 -53.14 -1.48 18.65
N PHE A 6 -53.43 -0.23 18.26
CA PHE A 6 -52.52 0.63 17.51
C PHE A 6 -51.23 0.96 18.28
N SER A 7 -51.32 1.16 19.60
CA SER A 7 -50.15 1.44 20.43
C SER A 7 -49.27 0.21 20.62
N ARG A 8 -49.87 -0.98 20.65
CA ARG A 8 -49.17 -2.25 20.85
C ARG A 8 -48.49 -2.73 19.57
N THR A 9 -49.13 -2.60 18.41
CA THR A 9 -48.53 -2.92 17.10
C THR A 9 -47.42 -1.95 16.73
N TRP A 10 -47.58 -0.66 17.02
CA TRP A 10 -46.54 0.35 16.81
C TRP A 10 -45.29 0.08 17.66
N ARG A 11 -45.46 -0.26 18.95
CA ARG A 11 -44.35 -0.64 19.83
C ARG A 11 -43.60 -1.87 19.32
N VAL A 12 -44.31 -2.88 18.83
CA VAL A 12 -43.70 -4.08 18.24
C VAL A 12 -42.94 -3.73 16.95
N ALA A 13 -43.52 -2.92 16.07
CA ALA A 13 -42.86 -2.49 14.83
C ALA A 13 -41.58 -1.68 15.11
N VAL A 14 -41.61 -0.78 16.10
CA VAL A 14 -40.43 -0.01 16.54
C VAL A 14 -39.36 -0.94 17.11
N LEU A 15 -39.73 -1.92 17.95
CA LEU A 15 -38.78 -2.89 18.49
C LEU A 15 -38.14 -3.76 17.39
N VAL A 16 -38.92 -4.16 16.38
CA VAL A 16 -38.41 -4.89 15.21
C VAL A 16 -37.45 -4.03 14.40
N LEU A 17 -37.79 -2.76 14.14
CA LEU A 17 -36.91 -1.82 13.45
C LEU A 17 -35.61 -1.58 14.22
N VAL A 18 -35.68 -1.39 15.54
CA VAL A 18 -34.50 -1.22 16.39
C VAL A 18 -33.66 -2.49 16.38
N ALA A 19 -34.26 -3.68 16.48
CA ALA A 19 -33.54 -4.96 16.41
C ALA A 19 -32.87 -5.18 15.05
N LEU A 20 -33.54 -4.80 13.95
CA LEU A 20 -32.96 -4.87 12.59
C LEU A 20 -31.80 -3.87 12.43
N LEU A 21 -31.93 -2.65 12.96
CA LEU A 21 -30.88 -1.66 12.93
C LEU A 21 -29.69 -2.08 13.79
N THR A 22 -29.91 -2.54 15.02
CA THR A 22 -28.84 -3.00 15.90
C THR A 22 -28.16 -4.25 15.37
N ALA A 23 -28.91 -5.22 14.84
CA ALA A 23 -28.36 -6.39 14.16
C ALA A 23 -27.58 -5.99 12.89
N GLY A 24 -28.09 -5.06 12.09
CA GLY A 24 -27.41 -4.53 10.92
C GLY A 24 -26.10 -3.82 11.28
N THR A 25 -26.10 -2.97 12.32
CA THR A 25 -24.87 -2.32 12.80
C THR A 25 -23.92 -3.31 13.45
N TYR A 26 -24.41 -4.31 14.18
CA TYR A 26 -23.60 -5.35 14.82
C TYR A 26 -22.94 -6.24 13.77
N LEU A 27 -23.67 -6.68 12.74
CA LEU A 27 -23.11 -7.39 11.59
C LEU A 27 -22.11 -6.53 10.83
N ARG A 28 -22.33 -5.22 10.72
CA ARG A 28 -21.38 -4.29 10.11
C ARG A 28 -20.09 -4.13 10.95
N PHE A 29 -20.18 -4.24 12.28
CA PHE A 29 -19.05 -4.10 13.19
C PHE A 29 -18.28 -5.41 13.39
N VAL A 30 -18.99 -6.54 13.52
CA VAL A 30 -18.43 -7.89 13.77
C VAL A 30 -18.10 -8.63 12.46
N GLY A 31 -18.76 -8.27 11.36
CA GLY A 31 -18.52 -8.82 10.01
C GLY A 31 -17.14 -8.55 9.44
N TRP A 32 -16.25 -7.88 10.17
CA TRP A 32 -14.87 -7.66 9.74
C TRP A 32 -13.94 -8.86 9.98
N GLN A 33 -14.29 -9.80 10.86
CA GLN A 33 -13.43 -10.95 11.20
C GLN A 33 -14.13 -12.31 11.35
N HIS A 34 -15.47 -12.37 11.28
CA HIS A 34 -16.21 -13.62 11.52
C HIS A 34 -16.28 -14.51 10.26
N PRO A 35 -16.13 -15.84 10.35
CA PRO A 35 -16.19 -16.77 9.21
C PRO A 35 -17.50 -16.71 8.42
N LEU A 36 -18.60 -16.24 9.04
CA LEU A 36 -19.89 -16.02 8.36
C LEU A 36 -19.84 -14.89 7.32
N ALA A 37 -18.96 -13.90 7.48
CA ALA A 37 -18.78 -12.82 6.50
C ALA A 37 -18.32 -13.34 5.13
N LYS A 38 -17.55 -14.45 5.13
CA LYS A 38 -17.13 -15.16 3.92
C LYS A 38 -18.31 -15.81 3.18
N TYR A 39 -19.30 -16.31 3.91
CA TYR A 39 -20.49 -16.95 3.33
C TYR A 39 -21.51 -15.95 2.76
N ILE A 40 -21.57 -14.72 3.29
CA ILE A 40 -22.50 -13.68 2.83
C ILE A 40 -21.86 -12.66 1.86
N GLY A 41 -20.63 -12.92 1.39
CA GLY A 41 -19.94 -12.05 0.44
C GLY A 41 -19.51 -10.68 1.01
N ALA A 42 -19.30 -10.58 2.32
CA ALA A 42 -18.92 -9.33 2.99
C ALA A 42 -17.47 -9.32 3.50
N TYR A 43 -16.68 -10.34 3.16
CA TYR A 43 -15.32 -10.49 3.69
C TYR A 43 -14.36 -9.46 3.07
N LYS A 44 -13.82 -8.57 3.92
CA LYS A 44 -12.75 -7.64 3.57
C LYS A 44 -11.40 -8.22 4.00
N HIS A 45 -10.55 -8.57 3.06
CA HIS A 45 -9.19 -9.05 3.37
C HIS A 45 -8.24 -7.88 3.60
N ARG A 46 -7.38 -7.98 4.62
CA ARG A 46 -6.38 -6.94 4.93
C ARG A 46 -5.03 -7.33 4.34
N VAL A 47 -4.54 -6.55 3.40
CA VAL A 47 -3.19 -6.63 2.84
C VAL A 47 -2.28 -5.76 3.70
N ASN A 48 -1.35 -6.38 4.42
CA ASN A 48 -0.46 -5.64 5.34
C ASN A 48 1.02 -6.03 5.22
N THR A 49 1.36 -6.89 4.27
CA THR A 49 2.74 -7.25 3.94
C THR A 49 3.06 -6.88 2.50
N LEU A 50 4.34 -6.59 2.22
CA LEU A 50 4.83 -6.34 0.88
C LEU A 50 4.62 -7.57 -0.03
N GLY A 51 4.77 -8.78 0.50
CA GLY A 51 4.56 -10.02 -0.25
C GLY A 51 3.13 -10.22 -0.74
N GLU A 52 2.12 -9.95 0.10
CA GLU A 52 0.72 -9.98 -0.31
C GLU A 52 0.40 -8.88 -1.32
N TYR A 53 0.94 -7.68 -1.11
CA TYR A 53 0.77 -6.57 -2.04
C TYR A 53 1.34 -6.88 -3.44
N ILE A 54 2.51 -7.53 -3.50
CA ILE A 54 3.10 -8.01 -4.76
C ILE A 54 2.18 -9.04 -5.43
N ARG A 55 1.67 -10.02 -4.69
CA ARG A 55 0.75 -11.04 -5.24
C ARG A 55 -0.54 -10.42 -5.75
N TYR A 56 -1.08 -9.43 -5.03
CA TYR A 56 -2.23 -8.65 -5.46
C TYR A 56 -1.95 -7.90 -6.77
N GLN A 57 -0.84 -7.17 -6.86
CA GLN A 57 -0.45 -6.43 -8.07
C GLN A 57 -0.23 -7.35 -9.28
N LEU A 58 0.32 -8.54 -9.07
CA LEU A 58 0.57 -9.54 -10.11
C LEU A 58 -0.72 -10.14 -10.69
N ASN A 59 -1.69 -10.47 -9.84
CA ASN A 59 -2.95 -11.06 -10.28
C ASN A 59 -4.09 -10.72 -9.30
N PRO A 60 -4.72 -9.55 -9.44
CA PRO A 60 -5.78 -9.10 -8.54
C PRO A 60 -6.92 -10.10 -8.44
N LYS A 61 -7.40 -10.61 -9.59
CA LYS A 61 -8.53 -11.55 -9.64
C LYS A 61 -8.24 -12.82 -8.84
N ARG A 62 -7.09 -13.44 -9.08
CA ARG A 62 -6.67 -14.64 -8.35
C ARG A 62 -6.51 -14.36 -6.86
N PHE A 63 -5.98 -13.19 -6.48
CA PHE A 63 -5.84 -12.80 -5.08
C PHE A 63 -7.21 -12.68 -4.38
N TYR A 64 -8.21 -12.07 -5.02
CA TYR A 64 -9.58 -12.04 -4.51
C TYR A 64 -10.17 -13.46 -4.35
N ASP A 65 -9.99 -14.33 -5.35
CA ASP A 65 -10.48 -15.72 -5.32
C ASP A 65 -9.81 -16.54 -4.20
N GLU A 66 -8.48 -16.48 -4.07
CA GLU A 66 -7.70 -17.19 -3.04
C GLU A 66 -8.13 -16.79 -1.62
N HIS A 67 -8.31 -15.50 -1.39
CA HIS A 67 -8.74 -14.98 -0.09
C HIS A 67 -10.26 -15.00 0.11
N ASN A 68 -11.04 -15.39 -0.92
CA ASN A 68 -12.50 -15.26 -0.95
C ASN A 68 -12.96 -13.87 -0.49
N ALA A 69 -12.21 -12.85 -0.90
CA ALA A 69 -12.43 -11.47 -0.52
C ALA A 69 -13.41 -10.82 -1.49
N THR A 70 -14.24 -9.92 -0.99
CA THR A 70 -15.07 -9.03 -1.82
C THR A 70 -14.56 -7.60 -1.83
N ALA A 71 -13.69 -7.26 -0.88
CA ALA A 71 -12.96 -6.00 -0.83
C ALA A 71 -11.59 -6.19 -0.18
N LEU A 72 -10.66 -5.28 -0.47
CA LEU A 72 -9.36 -5.22 0.18
C LEU A 72 -9.24 -4.00 1.09
N SER A 73 -8.49 -4.15 2.17
CA SER A 73 -7.99 -3.06 3.00
C SER A 73 -6.47 -3.10 2.94
N VAL A 74 -5.83 -2.09 2.36
CA VAL A 74 -4.37 -2.08 2.19
C VAL A 74 -3.73 -1.16 3.22
N ASP A 75 -2.75 -1.67 3.96
CA ASP A 75 -1.95 -0.90 4.92
C ASP A 75 -0.72 -0.30 4.22
N CYS A 76 -0.96 0.74 3.42
CA CYS A 76 0.07 1.33 2.55
C CYS A 76 1.27 1.86 3.33
N GLU A 77 1.09 2.40 4.54
CA GLU A 77 2.18 2.89 5.38
C GLU A 77 3.13 1.76 5.77
N ARG A 78 2.59 0.66 6.27
CA ARG A 78 3.40 -0.51 6.62
C ARG A 78 4.09 -1.12 5.40
N ILE A 79 3.38 -1.22 4.27
CA ILE A 79 3.95 -1.76 3.02
C ILE A 79 5.09 -0.86 2.51
N ARG A 80 4.95 0.47 2.61
CA ARG A 80 6.03 1.43 2.32
C ARG A 80 7.23 1.20 3.23
N ASP A 81 7.03 1.00 4.54
CA ASP A 81 8.12 0.72 5.48
C ASP A 81 8.84 -0.60 5.16
N GLU A 82 8.11 -1.63 4.73
CA GLU A 82 8.71 -2.88 4.27
C GLU A 82 9.48 -2.69 2.96
N LEU A 83 8.99 -1.86 2.04
CA LEU A 83 9.70 -1.53 0.81
C LEU A 83 10.96 -0.71 1.08
N VAL A 84 10.95 0.27 2.02
CA VAL A 84 12.15 1.00 2.46
C VAL A 84 13.24 0.04 2.93
N LYS A 85 12.88 -0.96 3.74
CA LYS A 85 13.82 -1.98 4.22
C LYS A 85 14.37 -2.84 3.07
N LEU A 86 13.53 -3.23 2.12
CA LEU A 86 13.95 -3.96 0.93
C LEU A 86 14.91 -3.11 0.08
N THR A 87 14.57 -1.85 -0.18
CA THR A 87 15.40 -0.89 -0.90
C THR A 87 16.78 -0.74 -0.25
N GLN A 88 16.82 -0.59 1.07
CA GLN A 88 18.09 -0.55 1.82
C GLN A 88 18.92 -1.81 1.56
N SER A 89 18.31 -3.00 1.55
CA SER A 89 19.02 -4.26 1.32
C SER A 89 19.52 -4.45 -0.12
N ILE A 90 18.85 -3.87 -1.11
CA ILE A 90 19.25 -3.93 -2.53
C ILE A 90 20.39 -2.95 -2.80
N ILE A 91 20.31 -1.74 -2.25
CA ILE A 91 21.25 -0.68 -2.59
C ILE A 91 22.56 -0.82 -1.79
N SER A 92 22.47 -1.20 -0.51
CA SER A 92 23.63 -1.26 0.38
C SER A 92 24.79 -2.18 -0.10
N PRO A 93 24.56 -3.28 -0.84
CA PRO A 93 25.63 -4.11 -1.37
C PRO A 93 25.98 -3.83 -2.85
N GLU A 94 25.01 -3.51 -3.70
CA GLU A 94 25.20 -3.53 -5.16
C GLU A 94 25.43 -2.15 -5.78
N LEU A 95 24.98 -1.09 -5.12
CA LEU A 95 24.91 0.26 -5.67
C LEU A 95 25.56 1.31 -4.76
N SER A 96 25.93 0.91 -3.55
CA SER A 96 26.51 1.80 -2.57
C SER A 96 27.96 2.11 -2.90
N THR A 97 28.33 3.39 -2.87
CA THR A 97 29.73 3.80 -2.94
C THR A 97 30.40 3.82 -1.57
N SER A 98 29.60 3.74 -0.50
CA SER A 98 30.10 3.69 0.89
C SER A 98 29.31 2.72 1.79
N SER A 99 29.77 2.48 3.01
CA SER A 99 28.97 1.77 4.03
C SER A 99 27.88 2.64 4.65
N GLU A 100 27.74 3.90 4.25
CA GLU A 100 26.87 4.92 4.87
C GLU A 100 25.63 5.22 4.03
N THR A 101 25.22 4.31 3.15
CA THR A 101 23.94 4.47 2.45
C THR A 101 22.77 4.30 3.40
N VAL A 102 21.86 5.26 3.39
CA VAL A 102 20.65 5.31 4.23
C VAL A 102 19.43 5.50 3.34
N VAL A 103 18.38 4.72 3.61
CA VAL A 103 17.09 4.80 2.93
C VAL A 103 16.03 5.08 3.98
N TRP A 104 15.21 6.10 3.75
CA TRP A 104 14.08 6.44 4.61
C TRP A 104 12.92 6.96 3.78
N ARG A 105 11.79 7.26 4.42
CA ARG A 105 10.65 7.87 3.75
C ARG A 105 10.06 9.00 4.57
N GLU A 106 9.40 9.91 3.86
CA GLU A 106 8.53 10.93 4.43
C GLU A 106 7.21 10.90 3.64
N GLY A 107 6.16 10.32 4.25
CA GLY A 107 4.89 10.08 3.57
C GLY A 107 5.06 9.21 2.32
N ARG A 108 4.80 9.81 1.15
CA ARG A 108 4.93 9.19 -0.18
C ARG A 108 6.25 9.52 -0.89
N THR A 109 7.21 10.13 -0.21
CA THR A 109 8.56 10.36 -0.75
C THR A 109 9.53 9.34 -0.17
N LEU A 110 10.25 8.65 -1.04
CA LEU A 110 11.39 7.81 -0.65
C LEU A 110 12.67 8.65 -0.74
N HIS A 111 13.53 8.57 0.26
CA HIS A 111 14.80 9.27 0.28
C HIS A 111 15.95 8.28 0.32
N LEU A 112 16.99 8.55 -0.46
CA LEU A 112 18.21 7.76 -0.51
C LEU A 112 19.41 8.67 -0.29
N GLY A 113 20.19 8.41 0.75
CA GLY A 113 21.40 9.16 1.10
C GLY A 113 22.64 8.28 1.09
N ASP A 114 23.78 8.78 0.64
CA ASP A 114 25.09 8.13 0.64
C ASP A 114 26.10 9.27 0.83
N ARG A 115 26.63 9.33 2.05
CA ARG A 115 27.55 10.39 2.47
C ARG A 115 28.91 10.27 1.78
N GLY A 116 29.25 9.08 1.26
CA GLY A 116 30.48 8.86 0.49
C GLY A 116 30.43 9.52 -0.88
N VAL A 117 29.25 9.82 -1.42
CA VAL A 117 29.13 10.49 -2.71
C VAL A 117 29.38 11.99 -2.56
N THR A 118 30.57 12.40 -2.98
CA THR A 118 31.04 13.78 -2.92
C THR A 118 31.48 14.25 -4.31
N GLY A 119 31.12 15.49 -4.66
CA GLY A 119 31.39 16.05 -5.98
C GLY A 119 30.29 15.78 -7.02
N SER A 120 30.21 16.66 -8.02
CA SER A 120 29.12 16.68 -9.01
C SER A 120 29.09 15.44 -9.91
N GLU A 121 30.25 14.91 -10.28
CA GLU A 121 30.36 13.74 -11.16
C GLU A 121 29.92 12.45 -10.46
N ALA A 122 30.39 12.23 -9.23
CA ALA A 122 29.98 11.09 -8.41
C ALA A 122 28.48 11.13 -8.11
N PHE A 123 27.95 12.31 -7.79
CA PHE A 123 26.51 12.50 -7.58
C PHE A 123 25.69 12.21 -8.85
N ALA A 124 26.14 12.68 -10.02
CA ALA A 124 25.47 12.38 -11.29
C ALA A 124 25.50 10.87 -11.62
N ALA A 125 26.62 10.19 -11.37
CA ALA A 125 26.74 8.75 -11.58
C ALA A 125 25.78 7.98 -10.67
N TRP A 126 25.73 8.32 -9.38
CA TRP A 126 24.83 7.70 -8.43
C TRP A 126 23.36 7.98 -8.77
N LYS A 127 23.01 9.23 -9.08
CA LYS A 127 21.66 9.58 -9.53
C LYS A 127 21.22 8.74 -10.72
N ASN A 128 22.10 8.54 -11.70
CA ASN A 128 21.83 7.70 -12.87
C ASN A 128 21.63 6.23 -12.52
N GLN A 129 22.38 5.69 -11.56
CA GLN A 129 22.22 4.31 -11.10
C GLN A 129 20.87 4.08 -10.41
N ILE A 130 20.49 4.94 -9.47
CA ILE A 130 19.19 4.85 -8.78
C ILE A 130 18.03 5.08 -9.76
N SER A 131 18.17 6.04 -10.67
CA SER A 131 17.18 6.29 -11.71
C SER A 131 16.98 5.05 -12.60
N LYS A 132 18.07 4.35 -12.96
CA LYS A 132 17.97 3.07 -13.68
C LYS A 132 17.28 2.01 -12.83
N LEU A 133 17.63 1.84 -11.56
CA LEU A 133 16.98 0.88 -10.67
C LEU A 133 15.47 1.14 -10.55
N ALA A 134 15.08 2.41 -10.41
CA ALA A 134 13.69 2.84 -10.30
C ALA A 134 12.90 2.69 -11.61
N THR A 135 13.56 2.77 -12.76
CA THR A 135 12.92 2.69 -14.09
C THR A 135 13.08 1.33 -14.78
N THR A 136 13.93 0.44 -14.27
CA THR A 136 14.16 -0.88 -14.89
C THR A 136 12.96 -1.80 -14.66
N GLN A 137 12.19 -2.00 -15.73
CA GLN A 137 11.17 -3.05 -15.83
C GLN A 137 11.83 -4.35 -16.34
N HIS A 138 12.45 -5.15 -15.47
CA HIS A 138 12.98 -6.48 -15.83
C HIS A 138 11.97 -7.65 -15.74
N SER A 139 11.89 -8.45 -16.80
CA SER A 139 10.80 -9.38 -17.08
C SER A 139 10.69 -10.66 -16.24
N ARG A 140 11.49 -10.88 -15.18
CA ARG A 140 11.39 -12.14 -14.41
C ARG A 140 11.34 -12.02 -12.89
N GLU A 141 12.18 -11.23 -12.21
CA GLU A 141 12.12 -11.11 -10.73
C GLU A 141 12.40 -9.67 -10.23
N ALA A 142 13.41 -8.99 -10.80
CA ALA A 142 13.77 -7.61 -10.41
C ALA A 142 12.87 -6.49 -11.01
N GLY A 143 12.10 -6.74 -12.08
CA GLY A 143 11.29 -5.69 -12.73
C GLY A 143 10.02 -5.29 -12.01
N HIS A 144 9.74 -5.90 -10.87
CA HIS A 144 8.66 -5.46 -10.00
C HIS A 144 9.11 -4.31 -9.13
N TYR A 145 10.41 -4.12 -8.90
CA TYR A 145 10.89 -3.08 -7.99
C TYR A 145 10.54 -1.66 -8.47
N GLY A 146 10.80 -1.34 -9.73
CA GLY A 146 10.41 -0.05 -10.32
C GLY A 146 8.89 0.17 -10.30
N THR A 147 8.12 -0.87 -10.65
CA THR A 147 6.64 -0.83 -10.59
C THR A 147 6.12 -0.66 -9.16
N LEU A 148 6.75 -1.31 -8.18
CA LEU A 148 6.41 -1.20 -6.76
C LEU A 148 6.72 0.19 -6.24
N LEU A 149 7.89 0.74 -6.57
CA LEU A 149 8.27 2.10 -6.26
C LEU A 149 7.24 3.10 -6.79
N GLN A 150 6.88 2.98 -8.07
CA GLN A 150 5.83 3.82 -8.68
C GLN A 150 4.49 3.67 -7.95
N SER A 151 4.13 2.44 -7.54
CA SER A 151 2.85 2.17 -6.88
C SER A 151 2.72 2.61 -5.42
N LEU A 152 3.85 2.83 -4.75
CA LEU A 152 3.89 3.11 -3.32
C LEU A 152 4.38 4.52 -3.02
N PHE A 153 5.22 5.10 -3.90
CA PHE A 153 5.84 6.41 -3.71
C PHE A 153 5.53 7.35 -4.87
N ALA A 154 5.25 8.63 -4.55
CA ALA A 154 5.03 9.68 -5.52
C ALA A 154 6.35 10.25 -6.08
N SER A 155 7.42 10.18 -5.29
CA SER A 155 8.73 10.76 -5.63
C SER A 155 9.86 10.03 -4.92
N VAL A 156 11.08 10.18 -5.46
CA VAL A 156 12.30 9.68 -4.82
C VAL A 156 13.36 10.79 -4.81
N THR A 157 13.84 11.15 -3.63
CA THR A 157 14.92 12.13 -3.45
C THR A 157 16.26 11.41 -3.27
N ILE A 158 17.32 11.92 -3.92
CA ILE A 158 18.69 11.43 -3.69
C ILE A 158 19.54 12.52 -3.03
N HIS A 159 20.26 12.13 -1.97
CA HIS A 159 21.10 13.00 -1.14
C HIS A 159 22.56 12.55 -1.21
N GLY A 160 23.46 13.40 -1.73
CA GLY A 160 24.92 13.24 -1.63
C GLY A 160 25.50 13.90 -0.38
N GLY A 161 26.78 13.67 -0.11
CA GLY A 161 27.48 14.17 1.08
C GLY A 161 27.49 15.69 1.23
N ASN A 162 27.62 16.44 0.12
CA ASN A 162 27.67 17.92 0.11
C ASN A 162 26.62 18.58 -0.80
N ALA A 163 25.70 17.79 -1.37
CA ALA A 163 24.68 18.25 -2.30
C ALA A 163 23.46 17.32 -2.24
N GLY A 164 22.26 17.88 -2.11
CA GLY A 164 20.99 17.15 -2.26
C GLY A 164 20.22 17.70 -3.45
N GLU A 165 19.71 16.83 -4.32
CA GLU A 165 18.87 17.22 -5.45
C GLU A 165 17.64 16.30 -5.47
N ASP A 166 16.46 16.91 -5.31
CA ASP A 166 15.19 16.23 -5.51
C ASP A 166 14.98 15.97 -6.99
N PHE A 167 14.58 14.75 -7.37
CA PHE A 167 13.97 14.53 -8.68
C PHE A 167 12.68 13.74 -8.54
N SER A 168 11.71 14.07 -9.37
CA SER A 168 10.47 13.32 -9.40
C SER A 168 10.72 11.94 -9.99
N VAL A 169 10.25 10.89 -9.30
CA VAL A 169 10.18 9.53 -9.89
C VAL A 169 8.88 9.33 -10.67
N ALA A 170 8.07 10.38 -10.80
CA ALA A 170 6.96 10.38 -11.73
C ALA A 170 7.46 10.37 -13.18
N THR A 171 7.62 9.18 -13.74
CA THR A 171 6.99 8.96 -15.04
C THR A 171 5.49 9.02 -14.80
N LYS A 172 4.86 10.14 -15.15
CA LYS A 172 3.40 10.27 -15.26
C LYS A 172 2.83 8.96 -15.81
N LYS A 173 2.17 8.18 -14.96
CA LYS A 173 1.15 7.25 -15.43
C LYS A 173 -0.16 8.02 -15.36
N ASP A 174 -0.51 8.62 -16.49
CA ASP A 174 -1.84 9.13 -16.70
C ASP A 174 -2.83 7.95 -16.57
N GLY A 175 -3.66 7.95 -15.53
CA GLY A 175 -5.01 7.39 -15.63
C GLY A 175 -5.40 6.15 -14.81
N GLU A 176 -4.55 5.55 -13.98
CA GLU A 176 -4.97 4.39 -13.17
C GLU A 176 -4.92 4.70 -11.67
N LEU A 177 -6.07 4.57 -11.00
CA LEU A 177 -6.24 4.75 -9.55
C LEU A 177 -5.41 3.69 -8.81
N GLU A 178 -4.22 4.09 -8.35
CA GLU A 178 -3.40 3.26 -7.48
C GLU A 178 -4.06 3.09 -6.10
N VAL A 179 -4.09 1.85 -5.60
CA VAL A 179 -4.67 1.51 -4.29
C VAL A 179 -3.94 2.22 -3.14
N CYS A 180 -2.68 2.60 -3.35
CA CYS A 180 -1.87 3.40 -2.44
C CYS A 180 -1.58 4.82 -2.98
N GLY A 181 -2.35 5.29 -3.96
CA GLY A 181 -2.30 6.64 -4.53
C GLY A 181 -2.75 7.71 -3.54
#